data_AF-W5UIF1-F1
#
_entry.id   AF-W5UIF1-F1
#
_cell.length_a   1.000
_cell.length_b   1.000
_cell.length_c   1.000
_cell.angle_alpha   90.00
_cell.angle_beta   90.00
_cell.angle_gamma   90.00
#
_symmetry.space_group_name_H-M   'P 1'
#
loop_
_entity.id
_entity.type
_entity.pdbx_description
1 polymer ?
#
loop_
_entity_poly.entity_id
_entity_poly.type
_entity_poly.pdbx_seq_one_letter_code
_entity_poly.pdbx_strand_id
1 'polypeptide(L)'
;MGAFYCAVCQQTDFSGKGHIYGKSHQSRLKVVLVKFLDKVREARRTLKCPQVEKFDASQHEAKFWCYCCEVEVQKHVTDGRVAVLHGGLLEHMSTQEHRKKTNAFWWRNKADPKHKEKFIITEQETDRFKEEVAKALGQYEEKEDTLIKEQAALIRSQEQHRLEVLQALIEPGPELQQSAEPEQRNIQQTTCTGSEQTGRSHGELNKQAGPSRNDPFMQSQWDESGQGLTFIGDQDCYDGGNVHTGAVPPWLLEDPEDESAGNSQDIGPSLQDFLKHKEQQKLKKLPANRVGANFDHGSHTDADWLPSFGRVWNSGRRWQSRHQFRQEEAKSGQKRRRERGGKAAKKQKHLTNGDV
;
A
#
# COMPACT_ATOMS: atom_id res chain seq x y z
N MET A 1 1.89 -7.19 57.58
CA MET A 1 1.85 -6.23 56.45
C MET A 1 1.98 -7.01 55.16
N GLY A 2 1.01 -6.94 54.26
CA GLY A 2 1.02 -7.69 53.01
C GLY A 2 1.85 -6.99 51.94
N ALA A 3 2.51 -7.78 51.09
CA ALA A 3 3.17 -7.28 49.89
C ALA A 3 2.15 -6.62 48.95
N PHE A 4 2.47 -5.44 48.42
CA PHE A 4 1.61 -4.68 47.51
C PHE A 4 2.37 -4.34 46.23
N TYR A 5 1.86 -4.76 45.08
CA TYR A 5 2.45 -4.40 43.79
C TYR A 5 1.90 -3.05 43.29
N CYS A 6 2.78 -2.14 42.90
CA CYS A 6 2.41 -0.87 42.31
C CYS A 6 2.66 -0.87 40.79
N ALA A 7 1.60 -0.67 40.01
CA ALA A 7 1.70 -0.58 38.54
C ALA A 7 2.52 0.63 38.05
N VAL A 8 2.50 1.75 38.79
CA VAL A 8 3.26 2.97 38.43
C VAL A 8 4.76 2.81 38.71
N CYS A 9 5.10 2.18 39.83
CA CYS A 9 6.50 1.91 40.20
C CYS A 9 7.06 0.62 39.60
N GLN A 10 6.20 -0.26 39.09
CA GLN A 10 6.53 -1.62 38.61
C GLN A 10 7.35 -2.42 39.64
N GLN A 11 7.02 -2.24 40.92
CA GLN A 11 7.75 -2.80 42.06
C GLN A 11 6.75 -3.28 43.12
N THR A 12 7.14 -4.34 43.82
CA THR A 12 6.42 -4.84 44.98
C THR A 12 6.96 -4.16 46.22
N ASP A 13 6.12 -3.39 46.90
CA ASP A 13 6.44 -2.70 48.14
C ASP A 13 5.89 -3.48 49.33
N PHE A 14 6.71 -3.63 50.38
CA PHE A 14 6.33 -4.29 51.62
C PHE A 14 5.78 -3.32 52.68
N SER A 15 5.93 -2.01 52.44
CA SER A 15 5.42 -0.93 53.29
C SER A 15 3.89 -0.72 53.18
N GLY A 16 3.19 -1.61 52.48
CA GLY A 16 1.76 -1.53 52.21
C GLY A 16 1.37 -0.28 51.41
N LYS A 17 0.16 0.25 51.67
CA LYS A 17 -0.39 1.41 50.94
C LYS A 17 0.32 2.74 51.21
N GLY A 18 1.25 2.79 52.17
CA GLY A 18 2.04 3.98 52.49
C GLY A 18 2.98 4.42 51.38
N HIS A 19 3.45 3.49 50.53
CA HIS A 19 4.42 3.79 49.46
C HIS A 19 3.89 4.87 48.47
N ILE A 20 2.57 4.93 48.27
CA ILE A 20 1.90 5.84 47.33
C ILE A 20 2.14 7.32 47.71
N TYR A 21 2.31 7.59 49.00
CA TYR A 21 2.60 8.93 49.51
C TYR A 21 4.10 9.29 49.46
N GLY A 22 4.96 8.32 49.13
CA GLY A 22 6.40 8.53 49.05
C GLY A 22 6.82 9.42 47.88
N LYS A 23 7.86 10.22 48.09
CA LYS A 23 8.41 11.13 47.06
C LYS A 23 8.84 10.40 45.78
N SER A 24 9.35 9.18 45.91
CA SER A 24 9.75 8.32 44.78
C SER A 24 8.56 7.91 43.91
N HIS A 25 7.45 7.48 44.53
CA HIS A 25 6.23 7.16 43.78
C HIS A 25 5.69 8.41 43.07
N GLN A 26 5.57 9.51 43.81
CA GLN A 26 5.00 10.76 43.28
C GLN A 26 5.83 11.36 42.14
N SER A 27 7.16 11.26 42.17
CA SER A 27 8.01 11.71 41.06
C SER A 27 7.82 10.84 39.81
N ARG A 28 7.75 9.51 39.97
CA ARG A 28 7.50 8.57 38.87
C ARG A 28 6.10 8.76 38.27
N LEU A 29 5.09 8.94 39.12
CA LEU A 29 3.72 9.25 38.71
C LEU A 29 3.67 10.53 37.86
N LYS A 30 4.35 11.59 38.28
CA LYS A 30 4.44 12.84 37.50
C LYS A 30 5.05 12.61 36.12
N VAL A 31 6.14 11.85 36.03
CA VAL A 31 6.78 11.54 34.73
C VAL A 31 5.82 10.76 33.83
N VAL A 32 5.12 9.75 34.36
CA VAL A 32 4.13 8.98 33.60
C VAL A 32 2.98 9.86 33.12
N LEU A 33 2.44 10.71 34.00
CA LEU A 33 1.35 11.61 33.66
C LEU A 33 1.75 12.67 32.64
N VAL A 34 2.97 13.21 32.70
CA VAL A 34 3.48 14.15 31.70
C VAL A 34 3.57 13.48 30.32
N LYS A 35 4.20 12.30 30.24
CA LYS A 35 4.30 11.54 28.98
C LYS A 35 2.93 11.17 28.42
N PHE A 36 1.99 10.80 29.28
CA PHE A 36 0.63 10.50 28.87
C PHE A 36 -0.10 11.76 28.39
N LEU A 37 0.06 12.88 29.10
CA LEU A 37 -0.54 14.15 28.74
C LEU A 37 -0.05 14.67 27.39
N ASP A 38 1.22 14.45 27.03
CA ASP A 38 1.74 14.87 25.74
C ASP A 38 1.02 14.17 24.57
N LYS A 39 0.72 12.87 24.71
CA LYS A 39 -0.09 12.13 23.72
C LYS A 39 -1.53 12.65 23.64
N VAL A 40 -2.12 12.95 24.79
CA VAL A 40 -3.48 13.53 24.87
C VAL A 40 -3.51 14.91 24.23
N ARG A 41 -2.49 15.74 24.47
CA ARG A 41 -2.37 17.08 23.88
C ARG A 41 -2.19 17.02 22.37
N GLU A 42 -1.40 16.07 21.86
CA GLU A 42 -1.25 15.83 20.43
C GLU A 42 -2.61 15.53 19.78
N ALA A 43 -3.37 14.59 20.35
CA ALA A 43 -4.72 14.29 19.88
C ALA A 43 -5.69 15.48 20.03
N ARG A 44 -5.59 16.26 21.11
CA ARG A 44 -6.49 17.40 21.32
C ARG A 44 -6.32 18.49 20.25
N ARG A 45 -5.15 18.58 19.60
CA ARG A 45 -4.93 19.52 18.48
C ARG A 45 -5.75 19.15 17.25
N THR A 46 -6.08 17.87 17.06
CA THR A 46 -6.87 17.41 15.91
C THR A 46 -8.38 17.56 16.12
N LEU A 47 -8.84 17.99 17.32
CA LEU A 47 -10.27 18.22 17.58
C LEU A 47 -10.91 19.27 16.65
N LYS A 48 -10.16 20.32 16.28
CA LYS A 48 -10.65 21.39 15.40
C LYS A 48 -10.40 21.13 13.92
N CYS A 49 -9.37 20.34 13.62
CA CYS A 49 -8.92 20.05 12.27
C CYS A 49 -8.52 18.57 12.22
N PRO A 50 -9.51 17.65 12.11
CA PRO A 50 -9.22 16.24 11.98
C PRO A 50 -8.46 15.98 10.68
N GLN A 51 -7.48 15.09 10.77
CA GLN A 51 -6.68 14.69 9.62
C GLN A 51 -7.18 13.34 9.13
N VAL A 52 -7.56 13.30 7.86
CA VAL A 52 -8.00 12.10 7.16
C VAL A 52 -6.95 11.78 6.11
N GLU A 53 -6.47 10.54 6.13
CA GLU A 53 -5.46 10.04 5.19
C GLU A 53 -5.92 8.73 4.58
N LYS A 54 -5.35 8.37 3.42
CA LYS A 54 -5.49 7.03 2.85
C LYS A 54 -4.89 6.00 3.79
N PHE A 55 -5.59 4.90 4.03
CA PHE A 55 -5.15 3.88 4.98
C PHE A 55 -3.80 3.25 4.58
N ASP A 56 -2.89 3.23 5.54
CA ASP A 56 -1.60 2.54 5.52
C ASP A 56 -1.43 1.76 6.82
N ALA A 57 -1.42 0.43 6.72
CA ALA A 57 -1.30 -0.47 7.87
C ALA A 57 -0.04 -0.21 8.70
N SER A 58 1.05 0.24 8.07
CA SER A 58 2.31 0.51 8.78
C SER A 58 2.25 1.73 9.71
N GLN A 59 1.35 2.68 9.42
CA GLN A 59 1.24 3.95 10.13
C GLN A 59 -0.04 4.02 10.99
N HIS A 60 -1.14 3.46 10.51
CA HIS A 60 -2.47 3.67 11.08
C HIS A 60 -2.93 2.55 12.04
N GLU A 61 -2.25 1.40 12.08
CA GLU A 61 -2.48 0.36 13.10
C GLU A 61 -1.72 0.61 14.43
N ALA A 62 -1.22 1.83 14.61
CA ALA A 62 -0.53 2.22 15.83
C ALA A 62 -1.47 2.21 17.04
N LYS A 63 -1.01 1.63 18.15
CA LYS A 63 -1.73 1.57 19.43
C LYS A 63 -1.06 2.45 20.49
N PHE A 64 -1.84 2.85 21.49
CA PHE A 64 -1.33 3.50 22.69
C PHE A 64 -1.86 2.85 23.96
N TRP A 65 -1.02 2.86 25.00
CA TRP A 65 -1.42 2.41 26.33
C TRP A 65 -2.10 3.53 27.11
N CYS A 66 -3.32 3.28 27.62
CA CYS A 66 -4.00 4.16 28.55
C CYS A 66 -3.68 3.76 30.00
N TYR A 67 -2.93 4.60 30.72
CA TYR A 67 -2.55 4.33 32.12
C TYR A 67 -3.74 4.37 33.09
N CYS A 68 -4.79 5.14 32.77
CA CYS A 68 -5.97 5.23 33.62
C CYS A 68 -6.82 3.97 33.53
N CYS A 69 -6.94 3.43 32.32
CA CYS A 69 -7.80 2.30 32.02
C CYS A 69 -7.08 0.95 32.07
N GLU A 70 -5.75 0.96 32.04
CA GLU A 70 -4.88 -0.22 31.97
C GLU A 70 -5.20 -1.10 30.74
N VAL A 71 -5.44 -0.44 29.60
CA VAL A 71 -5.77 -1.10 28.33
C VAL A 71 -4.97 -0.50 27.19
N GLU A 72 -4.71 -1.34 26.19
CA GLU A 72 -4.17 -0.91 24.90
C GLU A 72 -5.33 -0.49 23.98
N VAL A 73 -5.22 0.68 23.39
CA VAL A 73 -6.27 1.34 22.60
C VAL A 73 -5.69 1.72 21.24
N GLN A 74 -6.51 1.68 20.20
CA GLN A 74 -6.12 2.15 18.88
C GLN A 74 -5.88 3.66 18.88
N LYS A 75 -4.77 4.10 18.28
CA LYS A 75 -4.47 5.54 18.16
C LYS A 75 -5.38 6.17 17.10
N HIS A 76 -5.56 5.51 15.96
CA HIS A 76 -6.33 5.99 14.81
C HIS A 76 -7.63 5.18 14.65
N VAL A 77 -8.63 5.76 13.98
CA VAL A 77 -9.83 5.00 13.51
C VAL A 77 -9.68 4.73 12.03
N THR A 78 -9.98 3.52 11.58
CA THR A 78 -9.76 3.10 10.19
C THR A 78 -10.96 2.32 9.65
N ASP A 79 -11.35 2.58 8.41
CA ASP A 79 -12.36 1.81 7.65
C ASP A 79 -11.70 0.95 6.55
N GLY A 80 -10.41 0.63 6.72
CA GLY A 80 -9.59 -0.12 5.74
C GLY A 80 -9.23 0.64 4.46
N ARG A 81 -9.99 1.68 4.08
CA ARG A 81 -9.67 2.58 2.95
C ARG A 81 -9.06 3.90 3.39
N VAL A 82 -9.60 4.45 4.48
CA VAL A 82 -9.18 5.73 5.06
C VAL A 82 -8.93 5.58 6.55
N ALA A 83 -8.08 6.46 7.08
CA ALA A 83 -7.73 6.55 8.48
C ALA A 83 -7.93 7.97 9.00
N VAL A 84 -8.65 8.10 10.12
CA VAL A 84 -8.80 9.35 10.86
C VAL A 84 -7.75 9.38 11.96
N LEU A 85 -6.82 10.34 11.87
CA LEU A 85 -5.72 10.40 12.81
C LEU A 85 -6.17 10.76 14.22
N HIS A 86 -5.63 10.06 15.22
CA HIS A 86 -5.96 10.23 16.65
C HIS A 86 -7.42 9.96 17.03
N GLY A 87 -8.29 9.55 16.11
CA GLY A 87 -9.71 9.35 16.38
C GLY A 87 -9.98 8.32 17.48
N GLY A 88 -9.25 7.20 17.49
CA GLY A 88 -9.48 6.11 18.44
C GLY A 88 -9.08 6.48 19.86
N LEU A 89 -8.03 7.31 19.98
CA LEU A 89 -7.64 7.91 21.25
C LEU A 89 -8.72 8.87 21.77
N LEU A 90 -9.21 9.77 20.91
CA LEU A 90 -10.23 10.75 21.29
C LEU A 90 -11.55 10.08 21.69
N GLU A 91 -11.96 9.06 20.94
CA GLU A 91 -13.14 8.24 21.24
C GLU A 91 -13.01 7.50 22.58
N HIS A 92 -11.87 6.86 22.84
CA HIS A 92 -11.65 6.21 24.14
C HIS A 92 -11.73 7.21 25.30
N MET A 93 -11.13 8.39 25.13
CA MET A 93 -11.08 9.43 26.16
C MET A 93 -12.42 10.08 26.47
N SER A 94 -13.39 10.03 25.56
CA SER A 94 -14.74 10.54 25.79
C SER A 94 -15.67 9.52 26.44
N THR A 95 -15.28 8.24 26.50
CA THR A 95 -16.10 7.21 27.14
C THR A 95 -16.32 7.47 28.62
N GLN A 96 -17.54 7.18 29.10
CA GLN A 96 -17.87 7.26 30.52
C GLN A 96 -17.04 6.28 31.37
N GLU A 97 -16.65 5.15 30.79
CA GLU A 97 -15.76 4.18 31.45
C GLU A 97 -14.39 4.78 31.73
N HIS A 98 -13.78 5.46 30.75
CA HIS A 98 -12.50 6.15 30.94
C HIS A 98 -12.60 7.21 32.02
N ARG A 99 -13.68 7.99 32.07
CA ARG A 99 -13.92 8.98 33.13
C ARG A 99 -13.95 8.32 34.53
N LYS A 100 -14.66 7.21 34.69
CA LYS A 100 -14.74 6.46 35.95
C LYS A 100 -13.37 5.88 36.35
N LYS A 101 -12.66 5.26 35.40
CA LYS A 101 -11.32 4.69 35.65
C LYS A 101 -10.28 5.77 35.95
N THR A 102 -10.36 6.92 35.29
CA THR A 102 -9.53 8.11 35.58
C THR A 102 -9.77 8.62 37.00
N ASN A 103 -11.03 8.74 37.44
CA ASN A 103 -11.35 9.09 38.82
C ASN A 103 -10.73 8.11 39.82
N ALA A 104 -10.88 6.80 39.56
CA ALA A 104 -10.33 5.75 40.40
C ALA A 104 -8.79 5.77 40.43
N PHE A 105 -8.15 5.97 39.27
CA PHE A 105 -6.70 6.06 39.14
C PHE A 105 -6.14 7.25 39.94
N TRP A 106 -6.77 8.43 39.85
CA TRP A 106 -6.38 9.62 40.62
C TRP A 106 -6.49 9.36 42.12
N TRP A 107 -7.58 8.74 42.56
CA TRP A 107 -7.79 8.44 43.98
C TRP A 107 -6.81 7.39 44.51
N ARG A 108 -6.52 6.35 43.72
CA ARG A 108 -5.58 5.27 44.09
C ARG A 108 -4.15 5.77 44.20
N ASN A 109 -3.68 6.60 43.25
CA ASN A 109 -2.30 7.07 43.20
C ASN A 109 -2.06 8.43 43.88
N LYS A 110 -3.10 9.03 44.48
CA LYS A 110 -3.04 10.35 45.11
C LYS A 110 -2.43 11.42 44.20
N ALA A 111 -2.83 11.39 42.93
CA ALA A 111 -2.37 12.33 41.92
C ALA A 111 -2.96 13.73 42.15
N ASP A 112 -2.25 14.76 41.67
CA ASP A 112 -2.69 16.16 41.78
C ASP A 112 -4.04 16.39 41.07
N PRO A 113 -5.09 16.85 41.78
CA PRO A 113 -6.43 17.05 41.20
C PRO A 113 -6.46 18.08 40.06
N LYS A 114 -5.56 19.07 40.10
CA LYS A 114 -5.44 20.15 39.10
C LYS A 114 -5.14 19.65 37.68
N HIS A 115 -4.67 18.43 37.54
CA HIS A 115 -4.28 17.88 36.24
C HIS A 115 -5.30 16.90 35.67
N LYS A 116 -6.26 16.47 36.47
CA LYS A 116 -7.25 15.45 36.11
C LYS A 116 -8.10 15.82 34.90
N GLU A 117 -8.66 17.03 34.90
CA GLU A 117 -9.54 17.51 33.82
C GLU A 117 -8.84 17.56 32.45
N LYS A 118 -7.50 17.56 32.41
CA LYS A 118 -6.76 17.53 31.15
C LYS A 118 -6.80 16.17 30.44
N PHE A 119 -7.24 15.11 31.13
CA PHE A 119 -7.32 13.74 30.62
C PHE A 119 -8.76 13.29 30.35
N ILE A 120 -9.72 14.21 30.39
CA ILE A 120 -11.13 13.94 30.14
C ILE A 120 -11.53 14.81 28.94
N ILE A 121 -12.15 14.19 27.94
CA ILE A 121 -12.75 14.88 26.80
C ILE A 121 -14.25 14.89 27.02
N THR A 122 -14.90 16.05 26.84
CA THR A 122 -16.34 16.15 27.06
C THR A 122 -17.12 15.57 25.89
N GLU A 123 -18.38 15.18 26.13
CA GLU A 123 -19.28 14.71 25.06
C GLU A 123 -19.45 15.79 23.98
N GLN A 124 -19.62 17.06 24.38
CA GLN A 124 -19.68 18.21 23.46
C GLN A 124 -18.41 18.40 22.59
N GLU A 125 -17.22 18.13 23.14
CA GLU A 125 -15.98 18.15 22.34
C GLU A 125 -15.95 17.02 21.33
N THR A 126 -16.52 15.87 21.70
CA THR A 126 -16.59 14.68 20.85
C THR A 126 -17.60 14.86 19.73
N ASP A 127 -18.75 15.46 20.00
CA ASP A 127 -19.77 15.71 18.98
C ASP A 127 -19.28 16.69 17.93
N ARG A 128 -18.66 17.81 18.36
CA ARG A 128 -17.99 18.74 17.44
C ARG A 128 -16.88 18.07 16.64
N PHE A 129 -16.12 17.16 17.26
CA PHE A 129 -15.10 16.41 16.54
C PHE A 129 -15.72 15.51 15.46
N LYS A 130 -16.83 14.83 15.74
CA LYS A 130 -17.53 14.00 14.75
C LYS A 130 -18.03 14.83 13.56
N GLU A 131 -18.56 16.03 13.82
CA GLU A 131 -18.99 16.97 12.77
C GLU A 131 -17.80 17.42 11.90
N GLU A 132 -16.68 17.82 12.51
CA GLU A 132 -15.48 18.20 11.76
C GLU A 132 -14.86 17.01 11.02
N VAL A 133 -14.94 15.78 11.57
CA VAL A 133 -14.49 14.57 10.89
C VAL A 133 -15.35 14.30 9.66
N ALA A 134 -16.67 14.44 9.75
CA ALA A 134 -17.56 14.29 8.61
C ALA A 134 -17.23 15.31 7.50
N LYS A 135 -16.96 16.56 7.89
CA LYS A 135 -16.50 17.60 6.95
C LYS A 135 -15.15 17.27 6.32
N ALA A 136 -14.18 16.82 7.11
CA ALA A 136 -12.86 16.46 6.62
C ALA A 136 -12.89 15.23 5.68
N LEU A 137 -13.77 14.26 5.97
CA LEU A 137 -14.02 13.13 5.08
C LEU A 137 -14.61 13.59 3.74
N GLY A 138 -15.63 14.45 3.76
CA GLY A 138 -16.20 15.02 2.53
C GLY A 138 -15.16 15.80 1.70
N GLN A 139 -14.30 16.59 2.35
CA GLN A 139 -13.19 17.29 1.68
C GLN A 139 -12.13 16.33 1.12
N TYR A 140 -11.90 15.20 1.77
CA TYR A 140 -10.98 14.18 1.28
C TYR A 140 -11.55 13.50 0.03
N GLU A 141 -12.82 13.09 0.07
CA GLU A 141 -13.53 12.50 -1.06
C GLU A 141 -13.59 13.44 -2.27
N GLU A 142 -13.92 14.72 -2.05
CA GLU A 142 -13.94 15.72 -3.13
C GLU A 142 -12.56 15.88 -3.79
N LYS A 143 -11.48 15.89 -3.00
CA LYS A 143 -10.11 15.93 -3.54
C LYS A 143 -9.79 14.68 -4.35
N GLU A 144 -10.12 13.49 -3.86
CA GLU A 144 -9.91 12.25 -4.62
C GLU A 144 -10.71 12.28 -5.94
N ASP A 145 -11.96 12.75 -5.92
CA ASP A 145 -12.78 12.91 -7.13
C ASP A 145 -12.19 13.90 -8.14
N THR A 146 -11.60 15.01 -7.68
CA THR A 146 -10.91 15.95 -8.58
C THR A 146 -9.72 15.29 -9.26
N LEU A 147 -8.91 14.52 -8.53
CA LEU A 147 -7.77 13.79 -9.10
C LEU A 147 -8.22 12.75 -10.13
N ILE A 148 -9.31 12.03 -9.85
CA ILE A 148 -9.90 11.06 -10.78
C ILE A 148 -10.38 11.77 -12.06
N LYS A 149 -11.04 12.93 -11.94
CA LYS A 149 -11.51 13.72 -13.09
C LYS A 149 -10.37 14.24 -13.94
N GLU A 150 -9.29 14.72 -13.32
CA GLU A 150 -8.08 15.18 -14.00
C GLU A 150 -7.41 14.03 -14.76
N GLN A 151 -7.24 12.87 -14.12
CA GLN A 151 -6.67 11.69 -14.76
C GLN A 151 -7.55 11.21 -15.93
N ALA A 152 -8.88 11.22 -15.78
CA ALA A 152 -9.80 10.88 -16.85
C ALA A 152 -9.73 11.89 -18.02
N ALA A 153 -9.51 13.17 -17.75
CA ALA A 153 -9.33 14.19 -18.78
C ALA A 153 -8.04 13.98 -19.57
N LEU A 154 -6.94 13.61 -18.90
CA LEU A 154 -5.68 13.26 -19.55
C LEU A 154 -5.84 12.04 -20.48
N ILE A 155 -6.56 11.01 -20.04
CA ILE A 155 -6.85 9.83 -20.88
C ILE A 155 -7.68 10.23 -22.11
N ARG A 156 -8.70 11.08 -21.93
CA ARG A 156 -9.52 11.56 -23.05
C ARG A 156 -8.72 12.40 -24.04
N SER A 157 -7.84 13.29 -23.58
CA SER A 157 -7.01 14.10 -24.49
C SER A 157 -5.97 13.25 -25.22
N GLN A 158 -5.39 12.25 -24.55
CA GLN A 158 -4.48 11.31 -25.19
C GLN A 158 -5.20 10.49 -26.28
N GLU A 159 -6.43 10.05 -26.02
CA GLU A 159 -7.22 9.31 -27.01
C GLU A 159 -7.63 10.21 -28.19
N GLN A 160 -8.07 11.44 -27.91
CA GLN A 160 -8.34 12.44 -28.96
C GLN A 160 -7.11 12.65 -29.85
N HIS A 161 -5.93 12.83 -29.25
CA HIS A 161 -4.69 12.99 -30.00
C HIS A 161 -4.36 11.76 -30.86
N ARG A 162 -4.58 10.53 -30.36
CA ARG A 162 -4.40 9.31 -31.16
C ARG A 162 -5.34 9.29 -32.36
N LEU A 163 -6.61 9.65 -32.16
CA LEU A 163 -7.61 9.71 -33.23
C LEU A 163 -7.27 10.77 -34.28
N GLU A 164 -6.79 11.94 -33.85
CA GLU A 164 -6.33 13.00 -34.75
C GLU A 164 -5.16 12.56 -35.62
N VAL A 165 -4.16 11.90 -35.03
CA VAL A 165 -3.01 11.36 -35.78
C VAL A 165 -3.46 10.31 -36.79
N LEU A 166 -4.37 9.40 -36.39
CA LEU A 166 -4.92 8.39 -37.30
C LEU A 166 -5.74 9.03 -38.42
N GLN A 167 -6.54 10.06 -38.13
CA GLN A 167 -7.31 10.77 -39.14
C GLN A 167 -6.40 11.50 -40.14
N ALA A 168 -5.35 12.16 -39.67
CA ALA A 168 -4.38 12.83 -40.54
C ALA A 168 -3.64 11.86 -41.48
N LEU A 169 -3.46 10.59 -41.08
CA LEU A 169 -2.92 9.53 -41.94
C LEU A 169 -3.91 9.04 -43.00
N ILE A 170 -5.22 9.22 -42.77
CA ILE A 170 -6.30 8.73 -43.63
C ILE A 170 -6.80 9.81 -44.61
N GLU A 171 -6.63 11.10 -44.31
CA GLU A 171 -7.07 12.19 -45.20
C GLU A 171 -6.33 12.19 -46.55
N PRO A 172 -7.03 12.02 -47.70
CA PRO A 172 -6.44 12.21 -49.02
C PRO A 172 -6.08 13.69 -49.24
N GLY A 173 -4.88 13.96 -49.73
CA GLY A 173 -4.38 15.31 -49.96
C GLY A 173 -5.26 16.11 -50.94
N PRO A 174 -5.36 17.46 -50.79
CA PRO A 174 -6.11 18.29 -51.71
C PRO A 174 -5.41 18.31 -53.07
N GLU A 175 -6.02 17.68 -54.07
CA GLU A 175 -5.62 17.88 -55.46
C GLU A 175 -5.82 19.36 -55.82
N LEU A 176 -4.70 20.00 -56.17
CA LEU A 176 -4.64 21.30 -56.78
C LEU A 176 -4.86 21.16 -58.29
N GLN A 177 -5.66 22.09 -58.85
CA GLN A 177 -5.81 22.47 -60.28
C GLN A 177 -6.78 21.61 -61.12
N GLN A 178 -7.60 22.12 -62.04
CA GLN A 178 -7.80 23.45 -62.63
C GLN A 178 -9.10 23.44 -63.47
N SER A 179 -9.81 24.57 -63.50
CA SER A 179 -10.63 25.11 -64.61
C SER A 179 -11.44 24.18 -65.54
N ALA A 180 -12.78 24.30 -65.51
CA ALA A 180 -13.57 24.68 -66.68
C ALA A 180 -14.97 25.18 -66.23
N GLU A 181 -15.36 26.31 -66.79
CA GLU A 181 -16.59 27.08 -66.49
C GLU A 181 -17.76 26.60 -67.40
N PRO A 182 -18.93 27.28 -67.49
CA PRO A 182 -20.21 26.78 -66.95
C PRO A 182 -21.31 26.56 -68.02
N GLU A 183 -22.30 25.69 -67.80
CA GLU A 183 -23.59 25.79 -68.51
C GLU A 183 -24.82 25.48 -67.64
N GLN A 184 -25.53 26.56 -67.34
CA GLN A 184 -26.99 26.75 -67.38
C GLN A 184 -27.89 25.50 -67.54
N ARG A 185 -28.83 25.29 -66.61
CA ARG A 185 -30.27 25.51 -66.86
C ARG A 185 -31.13 25.32 -65.60
N ASN A 186 -32.26 25.98 -65.66
CA ASN A 186 -33.06 26.54 -64.59
C ASN A 186 -34.47 25.91 -64.56
N ILE A 187 -35.13 25.95 -63.40
CA ILE A 187 -36.60 25.91 -63.17
C ILE A 187 -37.37 24.68 -63.66
N GLN A 188 -37.99 23.94 -62.73
CA GLN A 188 -39.43 24.14 -62.48
C GLN A 188 -39.89 23.59 -61.13
N GLN A 189 -40.35 24.51 -60.28
CA GLN A 189 -41.30 24.25 -59.20
C GLN A 189 -42.66 23.89 -59.83
N THR A 190 -43.34 22.89 -59.27
CA THR A 190 -44.80 22.76 -59.37
C THR A 190 -45.38 22.54 -57.99
N THR A 191 -46.15 23.54 -57.59
CA THR A 191 -47.05 23.67 -56.45
C THR A 191 -48.36 22.90 -56.65
N CYS A 192 -48.96 22.38 -55.58
CA CYS A 192 -50.39 22.52 -55.21
C CYS A 192 -50.69 21.68 -53.94
N THR A 193 -50.83 22.30 -52.77
CA THR A 193 -52.07 22.80 -52.12
C THR A 193 -53.14 21.76 -51.80
N GLY A 194 -53.24 21.44 -50.49
CA GLY A 194 -54.48 21.56 -49.70
C GLY A 194 -55.38 20.32 -49.58
N SER A 195 -55.58 19.83 -48.36
CA SER A 195 -56.89 19.92 -47.68
C SER A 195 -56.77 19.41 -46.24
N GLU A 196 -57.55 20.01 -45.35
CA GLU A 196 -57.44 19.91 -43.89
C GLU A 196 -58.36 18.84 -43.28
N GLN A 197 -58.18 18.67 -41.96
CA GLN A 197 -59.21 18.45 -40.93
C GLN A 197 -59.52 17.01 -40.42
N THR A 198 -59.03 16.81 -39.19
CA THR A 198 -59.72 16.38 -37.94
C THR A 198 -60.33 14.98 -37.80
N GLY A 199 -59.98 14.34 -36.67
CA GLY A 199 -60.75 13.24 -36.08
C GLY A 199 -60.00 12.49 -34.97
N ARG A 200 -60.17 12.91 -33.71
CA ARG A 200 -59.78 12.14 -32.50
C ARG A 200 -60.95 11.26 -32.04
N SER A 201 -60.69 10.02 -31.65
CA SER A 201 -61.27 9.29 -30.47
C SER A 201 -60.76 7.83 -30.50
N HIS A 202 -59.98 7.39 -29.51
CA HIS A 202 -60.32 6.78 -28.20
C HIS A 202 -60.82 5.32 -28.28
N GLY A 203 -60.11 4.40 -27.59
CA GLY A 203 -60.52 3.01 -27.43
C GLY A 203 -59.40 2.08 -26.91
N GLU A 204 -59.15 2.11 -25.60
CA GLU A 204 -58.34 1.13 -24.86
C GLU A 204 -58.93 -0.29 -24.93
N LEU A 205 -58.08 -1.32 -25.03
CA LEU A 205 -58.21 -2.52 -24.18
C LEU A 205 -56.90 -3.31 -24.04
N ASN A 206 -56.29 -3.09 -22.87
CA ASN A 206 -55.45 -3.94 -22.04
C ASN A 206 -55.35 -5.45 -22.38
N LYS A 207 -54.12 -5.97 -22.51
CA LYS A 207 -53.67 -7.22 -21.85
C LYS A 207 -52.19 -7.11 -21.45
N GLN A 208 -51.95 -6.90 -20.17
CA GLN A 208 -50.65 -7.10 -19.50
C GLN A 208 -50.37 -8.59 -19.25
N ALA A 209 -49.10 -8.99 -19.41
CA ALA A 209 -48.35 -9.85 -18.47
C ALA A 209 -46.89 -9.98 -18.95
N GLY A 210 -45.94 -9.41 -18.21
CA GLY A 210 -44.55 -9.92 -18.18
C GLY A 210 -44.41 -10.92 -17.02
N PRO A 211 -43.19 -11.28 -16.56
CA PRO A 211 -41.86 -11.09 -17.14
C PRO A 211 -41.06 -12.41 -17.19
N SER A 212 -40.02 -12.53 -18.01
CA SER A 212 -38.87 -13.38 -17.62
C SER A 212 -37.61 -13.01 -18.38
N ARG A 213 -36.64 -12.59 -17.58
CA ARG A 213 -35.21 -12.55 -17.83
C ARG A 213 -34.75 -13.86 -18.50
N ASN A 214 -33.91 -13.76 -19.52
CA ASN A 214 -32.85 -14.72 -19.85
C ASN A 214 -31.87 -14.07 -20.83
N ASP A 215 -30.65 -13.90 -20.36
CA ASP A 215 -29.45 -13.78 -21.16
C ASP A 215 -28.86 -15.20 -21.27
N PRO A 216 -28.43 -15.65 -22.46
CA PRO A 216 -27.33 -16.59 -22.49
C PRO A 216 -26.27 -16.20 -23.52
N PHE A 217 -25.08 -16.02 -22.98
CA PHE A 217 -23.77 -16.12 -23.60
C PHE A 217 -23.62 -17.44 -24.40
N MET A 218 -23.09 -17.30 -25.63
CA MET A 218 -22.54 -18.33 -26.54
C MET A 218 -23.58 -19.28 -27.17
N GLN A 219 -23.66 -19.42 -28.50
CA GLN A 219 -22.55 -19.82 -29.37
C GLN A 219 -22.91 -19.60 -30.86
N SER A 220 -21.92 -19.16 -31.64
CA SER A 220 -21.61 -19.50 -33.05
C SER A 220 -22.75 -19.67 -34.06
N GLN A 221 -22.69 -18.86 -35.14
CA GLN A 221 -22.60 -19.31 -36.53
C GLN A 221 -23.27 -18.26 -37.44
N TRP A 222 -22.46 -17.42 -38.08
CA TRP A 222 -22.91 -16.67 -39.25
C TRP A 222 -21.92 -16.97 -40.36
N ASP A 223 -22.29 -17.95 -41.18
CA ASP A 223 -21.76 -18.12 -42.52
C ASP A 223 -22.27 -16.94 -43.37
N GLU A 224 -21.31 -16.12 -43.78
CA GLU A 224 -21.00 -15.87 -45.18
C GLU A 224 -22.16 -15.55 -46.14
N SER A 225 -22.32 -14.26 -46.42
CA SER A 225 -22.92 -13.76 -47.66
C SER A 225 -22.42 -12.34 -47.97
N GLY A 226 -21.29 -12.28 -48.67
CA GLY A 226 -21.09 -11.30 -49.74
C GLY A 226 -20.55 -9.90 -49.41
N GLN A 227 -19.35 -9.66 -49.94
CA GLN A 227 -18.90 -8.42 -50.62
C GLN A 227 -18.29 -7.32 -49.75
N GLY A 228 -16.95 -7.22 -49.83
CA GLY A 228 -16.19 -6.08 -49.31
C GLY A 228 -14.66 -6.22 -49.26
N LEU A 229 -14.08 -7.37 -49.64
CA LEU A 229 -12.62 -7.49 -49.81
C LEU A 229 -12.20 -6.78 -51.09
N THR A 230 -11.55 -5.62 -50.94
CA THR A 230 -10.87 -4.93 -52.03
C THR A 230 -9.69 -5.76 -52.51
N PHE A 231 -9.87 -6.35 -53.69
CA PHE A 231 -8.82 -6.93 -54.52
C PHE A 231 -7.79 -5.85 -54.88
N ILE A 232 -6.52 -6.06 -54.52
CA ILE A 232 -5.39 -5.27 -54.99
C ILE A 232 -4.88 -5.99 -56.24
N GLY A 233 -5.03 -5.35 -57.40
CA GLY A 233 -4.63 -5.91 -58.69
C GLY A 233 -3.12 -6.09 -58.84
N ASP A 234 -2.73 -6.95 -59.78
CA ASP A 234 -1.33 -7.21 -60.13
C ASP A 234 -0.61 -5.89 -60.47
N GLN A 235 0.44 -5.58 -59.71
CA GLN A 235 1.39 -4.54 -60.06
C GLN A 235 2.54 -5.16 -60.83
N ASP A 236 2.65 -4.77 -62.09
CA ASP A 236 3.78 -5.08 -62.95
C ASP A 236 5.09 -4.59 -62.31
N CYS A 237 6.00 -5.53 -62.19
CA CYS A 237 7.35 -5.39 -61.67
C CYS A 237 8.21 -4.45 -62.53
N TYR A 238 8.53 -3.27 -62.01
CA TYR A 238 9.75 -2.55 -62.36
C TYR A 238 10.40 -1.89 -61.12
N ASP A 239 11.44 -2.59 -60.67
CA ASP A 239 12.69 -2.16 -60.03
C ASP A 239 12.67 -1.37 -58.71
N GLY A 240 13.27 -1.98 -57.68
CA GLY A 240 13.92 -1.24 -56.58
C GLY A 240 13.25 -1.24 -55.20
N GLY A 241 12.72 -2.37 -54.71
CA GLY A 241 12.25 -2.47 -53.32
C GLY A 241 12.42 -3.87 -52.72
N ASN A 242 12.91 -3.93 -51.48
CA ASN A 242 13.33 -5.14 -50.73
C ASN A 242 12.21 -6.16 -50.42
N VAL A 243 11.08 -6.12 -51.11
CA VAL A 243 9.94 -7.00 -50.87
C VAL A 243 9.95 -8.22 -51.81
N HIS A 244 10.77 -8.22 -52.88
CA HIS A 244 10.80 -9.31 -53.87
C HIS A 244 12.16 -10.00 -54.06
N THR A 245 13.20 -9.63 -53.31
CA THR A 245 14.56 -10.18 -53.50
C THR A 245 14.83 -11.49 -52.76
N GLY A 246 13.88 -12.01 -51.97
CA GLY A 246 14.11 -13.20 -51.13
C GLY A 246 15.26 -13.03 -50.13
N ALA A 247 15.69 -11.79 -49.88
CA ALA A 247 16.79 -11.47 -48.99
C ALA A 247 16.36 -11.70 -47.55
N VAL A 248 17.22 -12.39 -46.81
CA VAL A 248 17.03 -12.70 -45.40
C VAL A 248 16.89 -11.38 -44.62
N PRO A 249 15.81 -11.19 -43.84
CA PRO A 249 15.60 -9.96 -43.11
C PRO A 249 16.75 -9.67 -42.14
N PRO A 250 17.02 -8.39 -41.83
CA PRO A 250 18.24 -7.95 -41.15
C PRO A 250 18.42 -8.52 -39.72
N TRP A 251 17.36 -9.03 -39.09
CA TRP A 251 17.43 -9.72 -37.80
C TRP A 251 17.71 -11.23 -37.91
N LEU A 252 17.86 -11.75 -39.13
CA LEU A 252 18.09 -13.15 -39.46
C LEU A 252 19.43 -13.34 -40.21
N LEU A 253 20.21 -12.28 -40.37
CA LEU A 253 21.62 -12.38 -40.77
C LEU A 253 22.43 -12.82 -39.56
N GLU A 254 23.21 -13.90 -39.69
CA GLU A 254 24.26 -14.20 -38.72
C GLU A 254 25.36 -13.15 -38.91
N ASP A 255 25.58 -12.33 -37.87
CA ASP A 255 26.50 -11.19 -37.89
C ASP A 255 27.88 -11.62 -38.43
N PRO A 256 28.29 -11.15 -39.62
CA PRO A 256 29.63 -11.37 -40.09
C PRO A 256 30.51 -10.31 -39.41
N GLU A 257 31.49 -10.79 -38.63
CA GLU A 257 32.68 -10.05 -38.23
C GLU A 257 32.40 -9.10 -37.02
N ASP A 258 32.68 -9.47 -35.77
CA ASP A 258 34.03 -9.78 -35.31
C ASP A 258 35.09 -9.13 -36.20
N GLU A 259 35.08 -7.80 -36.30
CA GLU A 259 36.29 -6.97 -36.23
C GLU A 259 36.00 -5.45 -36.31
N SER A 260 36.33 -4.78 -35.20
CA SER A 260 36.78 -3.39 -35.11
C SER A 260 35.77 -2.23 -34.96
N ALA A 261 35.73 -1.78 -33.70
CA ALA A 261 35.67 -0.40 -33.21
C ALA A 261 34.31 0.34 -33.12
N GLY A 262 33.89 0.58 -31.86
CA GLY A 262 33.29 1.87 -31.50
C GLY A 262 31.99 1.83 -30.70
N ASN A 263 32.11 1.72 -29.36
CA ASN A 263 31.24 2.36 -28.37
C ASN A 263 29.70 2.29 -28.60
N SER A 264 29.12 1.10 -28.59
CA SER A 264 27.75 0.92 -28.11
C SER A 264 27.78 0.97 -26.58
N GLN A 265 27.65 2.17 -26.01
CA GLN A 265 27.26 2.28 -24.60
C GLN A 265 25.81 1.78 -24.50
N ASP A 266 25.66 0.50 -24.19
CA ASP A 266 24.37 -0.06 -23.80
C ASP A 266 23.80 0.78 -22.66
N ILE A 267 22.76 1.55 -22.96
CA ILE A 267 22.08 2.37 -21.95
C ILE A 267 21.27 1.43 -21.07
N GLY A 268 21.89 0.97 -19.98
CA GLY A 268 21.26 0.17 -18.95
C GLY A 268 22.20 -0.90 -18.39
N PRO A 269 21.96 -1.40 -17.18
CA PRO A 269 22.67 -2.58 -16.70
C PRO A 269 22.45 -3.71 -17.71
N SER A 270 23.55 -4.38 -18.09
CA SER A 270 23.53 -5.54 -18.97
C SER A 270 22.43 -6.51 -18.54
N LEU A 271 21.79 -7.17 -19.50
CA LEU A 271 20.79 -8.22 -19.23
C LEU A 271 21.33 -9.25 -18.21
N GLN A 272 22.63 -9.52 -18.26
CA GLN A 272 23.32 -10.41 -17.34
C GLN A 272 23.38 -9.82 -15.91
N ASP A 273 23.57 -8.51 -15.78
CA ASP A 273 23.56 -7.81 -14.50
C ASP A 273 22.15 -7.71 -13.90
N PHE A 274 21.12 -7.55 -14.75
CA PHE A 274 19.73 -7.62 -14.31
C PHE A 274 19.37 -8.99 -13.74
N LEU A 275 19.80 -10.07 -14.41
CA LEU A 275 19.59 -11.44 -13.94
C LEU A 275 20.33 -11.70 -12.63
N LYS A 276 21.60 -11.28 -12.52
CA LYS A 276 22.38 -11.35 -11.26
C LYS A 276 21.70 -10.59 -10.12
N HIS A 277 21.20 -9.38 -10.38
CA HIS A 277 20.49 -8.59 -9.36
C HIS A 277 19.20 -9.28 -8.90
N LYS A 278 18.45 -9.88 -9.83
CA LYS A 278 17.24 -10.66 -9.53
C LYS A 278 17.54 -11.88 -8.67
N GLU A 279 18.65 -12.58 -8.92
CA GLU A 279 19.11 -13.69 -8.08
C GLU A 279 19.55 -13.24 -6.69
N GLN A 280 20.31 -12.15 -6.59
CA GLN A 280 20.71 -11.58 -5.30
C GLN A 280 19.51 -11.13 -4.46
N GLN A 281 18.50 -10.53 -5.09
CA GLN A 281 17.22 -10.18 -4.45
C GLN A 281 16.49 -11.42 -3.91
N LYS A 282 16.49 -12.53 -4.66
CA LYS A 282 15.92 -13.81 -4.20
C LYS A 282 16.69 -14.36 -2.99
N LEU A 283 18.02 -14.31 -3.02
CA LEU A 283 18.88 -14.77 -1.92
C LEU A 283 18.70 -13.93 -0.64
N LYS A 284 18.55 -12.60 -0.77
CA LYS A 284 18.31 -11.69 0.37
C LYS A 284 16.96 -11.91 1.06
N LYS A 285 15.94 -12.39 0.33
CA LYS A 285 14.60 -12.67 0.86
C LYS A 285 14.52 -13.97 1.68
N LEU A 286 15.60 -14.75 1.71
CA LEU A 286 15.63 -16.05 2.36
C LEU A 286 16.36 -15.94 3.71
N PRO A 287 15.78 -16.42 4.83
CA PRO A 287 16.44 -16.39 6.12
C PRO A 287 17.76 -17.18 6.08
N ALA A 288 18.88 -16.56 6.46
CA ALA A 288 20.20 -17.21 6.48
C ALA A 288 20.25 -18.46 7.38
N ASN A 289 19.35 -18.58 8.36
CA ASN A 289 19.24 -19.72 9.27
C ASN A 289 18.20 -20.77 8.83
N ARG A 290 17.71 -20.74 7.58
CA ARG A 290 16.80 -21.79 7.10
C ARG A 290 17.55 -23.12 6.96
N VAL A 291 16.84 -24.22 7.20
CA VAL A 291 17.39 -25.57 6.99
C VAL A 291 17.80 -25.71 5.53
N GLY A 292 19.04 -26.15 5.28
CA GLY A 292 19.64 -26.25 3.94
C GLY A 292 20.38 -25.00 3.44
N ALA A 293 20.45 -23.90 4.21
CA ALA A 293 21.22 -22.71 3.82
C ALA A 293 22.74 -22.92 3.77
N ASN A 294 23.25 -23.90 4.52
CA ASN A 294 24.69 -24.26 4.54
C ASN A 294 24.99 -25.48 3.65
N PHE A 295 24.06 -25.89 2.80
CA PHE A 295 24.26 -27.04 1.93
C PHE A 295 25.03 -26.59 0.68
N ASP A 296 26.24 -27.09 0.53
CA ASP A 296 27.11 -26.78 -0.62
C ASP A 296 26.74 -27.69 -1.80
N HIS A 297 26.14 -27.10 -2.83
CA HIS A 297 25.68 -27.81 -4.03
C HIS A 297 26.83 -28.21 -4.98
N GLY A 298 28.07 -27.84 -4.69
CA GLY A 298 29.24 -28.13 -5.52
C GLY A 298 30.04 -29.39 -5.15
N SER A 299 29.69 -30.09 -4.06
CA SER A 299 30.42 -31.28 -3.62
C SER A 299 29.89 -32.56 -4.28
N HIS A 300 30.79 -33.39 -4.80
CA HIS A 300 30.43 -34.69 -5.42
C HIS A 300 29.86 -35.62 -4.34
N THR A 301 28.65 -36.12 -4.55
CA THR A 301 27.93 -36.99 -3.61
C THR A 301 28.31 -38.45 -3.83
N ASP A 302 28.84 -39.13 -2.82
CA ASP A 302 29.06 -40.60 -2.85
C ASP A 302 27.74 -41.38 -2.73
N ALA A 303 27.77 -42.68 -3.05
CA ALA A 303 26.59 -43.56 -3.05
C ALA A 303 25.87 -43.67 -1.68
N ASP A 304 26.49 -43.22 -0.59
CA ASP A 304 25.91 -43.15 0.77
C ASP A 304 25.40 -41.74 1.14
N TRP A 305 25.23 -40.85 0.15
CA TRP A 305 24.83 -39.48 0.40
C TRP A 305 23.34 -39.36 0.78
N LEU A 306 23.08 -38.94 2.02
CA LEU A 306 21.77 -38.56 2.52
C LEU A 306 21.71 -37.04 2.79
N PRO A 307 20.64 -36.34 2.37
CA PRO A 307 20.45 -34.92 2.67
C PRO A 307 20.48 -34.67 4.19
N SER A 308 21.24 -33.67 4.64
CA SER A 308 21.35 -33.35 6.07
C SER A 308 20.08 -32.67 6.58
N PHE A 309 19.08 -33.46 6.98
CA PHE A 309 17.85 -32.98 7.63
C PHE A 309 18.11 -32.52 9.07
N GLY A 310 18.91 -31.47 9.25
CA GLY A 310 19.00 -30.72 10.50
C GLY A 310 19.21 -31.59 11.75
N ARG A 311 20.04 -32.64 11.66
CA ARG A 311 20.39 -33.58 12.76
C ARG A 311 19.31 -34.58 13.17
N VAL A 312 18.27 -34.75 12.36
CA VAL A 312 17.22 -35.78 12.58
C VAL A 312 17.79 -37.21 12.44
N TRP A 313 18.93 -37.36 11.76
CA TRP A 313 19.55 -38.65 11.42
C TRP A 313 20.93 -38.87 12.06
N ASN A 314 21.19 -38.34 13.25
CA ASN A 314 22.41 -38.71 13.97
C ASN A 314 22.21 -40.07 14.67
N SER A 315 23.07 -41.05 14.35
CA SER A 315 23.10 -42.34 15.01
C SER A 315 23.56 -42.19 16.47
N GLY A 316 22.62 -42.31 17.41
CA GLY A 316 22.88 -42.18 18.85
C GLY A 316 21.61 -42.08 19.68
N ARG A 317 21.72 -42.21 21.01
CA ARG A 317 20.55 -42.10 21.91
C ARG A 317 20.04 -40.65 21.87
N ARG A 318 18.72 -40.47 21.73
CA ARG A 318 18.01 -39.17 21.60
C ARG A 318 18.44 -38.09 22.62
N TRP A 319 18.92 -38.48 23.79
CA TRP A 319 19.40 -37.54 24.81
C TRP A 319 20.74 -36.86 24.44
N GLN A 320 21.61 -37.51 23.69
CA GLN A 320 22.90 -36.95 23.25
C GLN A 320 22.69 -35.79 22.25
N SER A 321 21.81 -35.96 21.27
CA SER A 321 21.42 -34.89 20.33
C SER A 321 20.82 -33.68 21.07
N ARG A 322 20.05 -33.92 22.14
CA ARG A 322 19.47 -32.85 22.98
C ARG A 322 20.55 -32.08 23.74
N HIS A 323 21.60 -32.73 24.21
CA HIS A 323 22.73 -32.06 24.88
C HIS A 323 23.55 -31.22 23.91
N GLN A 324 23.83 -31.74 22.72
CA GLN A 324 24.55 -31.03 21.68
C GLN A 324 23.81 -29.76 21.26
N PHE A 325 22.49 -29.85 21.06
CA PHE A 325 21.65 -28.69 20.73
C PHE A 325 21.73 -27.60 21.82
N ARG A 326 21.60 -27.96 23.09
CA ARG A 326 21.69 -26.99 24.20
C ARG A 326 23.08 -26.35 24.32
N GLN A 327 24.15 -27.12 24.08
CA GLN A 327 25.51 -26.57 24.08
C GLN A 327 25.72 -25.55 22.96
N GLU A 328 25.16 -25.79 21.78
CA GLU A 328 25.28 -24.89 20.65
C GLU A 328 24.42 -23.62 20.80
N GLU A 329 23.21 -23.73 21.36
CA GLU A 329 22.43 -22.54 21.74
C GLU A 329 23.15 -21.69 22.80
N ALA A 330 23.82 -22.32 23.77
CA ALA A 330 24.61 -21.60 24.76
C ALA A 330 25.80 -20.86 24.12
N LYS A 331 26.50 -21.50 23.18
CA LYS A 331 27.62 -20.90 22.42
C LYS A 331 27.16 -19.77 21.49
N SER A 332 26.03 -19.93 20.79
CA SER A 332 25.47 -18.90 19.92
C SER A 332 24.96 -17.69 20.73
N GLY A 333 24.34 -17.93 21.89
CA GLY A 333 23.94 -16.89 22.84
C GLY A 333 25.13 -16.09 23.38
N GLN A 334 26.24 -16.75 23.73
CA GLN A 334 27.48 -16.07 24.15
C GLN A 334 28.08 -15.20 23.04
N LYS A 335 28.08 -15.67 21.79
CA LYS A 335 28.59 -14.92 20.63
C LYS A 335 27.76 -13.65 20.40
N ARG A 336 26.43 -13.75 20.43
CA ARG A 336 25.50 -12.61 20.33
C ARG A 336 25.67 -11.59 21.47
N ARG A 337 25.97 -12.05 22.68
CA ARG A 337 26.25 -11.17 23.84
C ARG A 337 27.59 -10.45 23.70
N ARG A 338 28.60 -11.09 23.11
CA ARG A 338 29.93 -10.51 22.87
C ARG A 338 29.88 -9.43 21.77
N GLU A 339 29.08 -9.64 20.73
CA GLU A 339 28.85 -8.66 19.65
C GLU A 339 28.06 -7.43 20.10
N ARG A 340 27.15 -7.57 21.08
CA ARG A 340 26.39 -6.43 21.64
C ARG A 340 27.10 -5.67 22.79
N GLY A 341 28.22 -6.18 23.30
CA GLY A 341 28.91 -5.64 24.49
C GLY A 341 30.12 -4.73 24.22
N GLY A 342 30.39 -4.37 22.98
CA GLY A 342 31.65 -3.74 22.57
C GLY A 342 31.74 -2.21 22.68
N LYS A 343 31.28 -1.54 23.76
CA LYS A 343 31.73 -0.18 24.16
C LYS A 343 31.45 0.09 25.64
N ALA A 344 32.40 -0.25 26.51
CA ALA A 344 32.52 0.36 27.83
C ALA A 344 34.00 0.40 28.21
N ALA A 345 34.65 1.52 27.90
CA ALA A 345 36.03 1.77 28.28
C ALA A 345 36.15 1.81 29.82
N LYS A 346 37.06 0.99 30.35
CA LYS A 346 37.51 0.96 31.74
C LYS A 346 38.09 2.33 32.12
N LYS A 347 37.47 3.04 33.07
CA LYS A 347 38.12 4.16 33.76
C LYS A 347 39.08 3.57 34.80
N GLN A 348 40.38 3.74 34.61
CA GLN A 348 41.42 3.38 35.58
C GLN A 348 41.15 4.11 36.90
N LYS A 349 41.10 3.34 38.00
CA LYS A 349 41.23 3.87 39.36
C LYS A 349 42.73 4.01 39.62
N HIS A 350 43.22 5.25 39.75
CA HIS A 350 44.52 5.51 40.32
C HIS A 350 44.36 5.58 41.84
N LEU A 351 44.94 4.60 42.54
CA LEU A 351 45.15 4.62 43.97
C LEU A 351 46.52 5.27 44.22
N THR A 352 46.58 6.29 45.06
CA THR A 352 47.82 6.73 45.71
C THR A 352 47.55 6.84 47.19
N ASN A 353 48.11 5.90 47.95
CA ASN A 353 48.40 6.09 49.37
C ASN A 353 49.64 6.99 49.48
N GLY A 354 49.68 7.81 50.53
CA GLY A 354 50.65 8.89 50.70
C GLY A 354 52.01 8.47 51.23
N ASP A 355 52.88 9.47 51.40
CA ASP A 355 53.88 9.58 52.46
C ASP A 355 54.42 11.02 52.51
N VAL A 356 54.66 11.49 53.75
CA VAL A 356 55.20 12.77 54.26
C VAL A 356 54.23 13.94 54.42
#